data_AF-A0A6N7WZ76-F1
#
_entry.id   AF-A0A6N7WZ76-F1
#
_cell.length_a   1.000
_cell.length_b   1.000
_cell.length_c   1.000
_cell.angle_alpha   90.00
_cell.angle_beta   90.00
_cell.angle_gamma   90.00
#
_symmetry.space_group_name_H-M   'P 1'
#
loop_
_entity.id
_entity.type
_entity.pdbx_description
1 polymer ?
#
loop_
_entity_poly.entity_id
_entity_poly.type
_entity_poly.pdbx_seq_one_letter_code
_entity_poly.pdbx_strand_id
1 'polypeptide(L)'
;MKKEMIDISDFVLAIQILTERIRVLADDLTQDYFGRDLNGKDDLWKVKCGYHSAGIKTEILDAMVVEADEKLAQLQESLKRA
;
A
#
# COMPACT_ATOMS: atom_id res chain seq x y z
N MET A 1 -24.30 14.09 15.48
CA MET A 1 -23.07 14.51 16.19
C MET A 1 -22.27 13.35 16.79
N LYS A 2 -22.60 12.75 17.96
CA LYS A 2 -21.71 11.70 18.54
C LYS A 2 -21.51 10.47 17.65
N LYS A 3 -22.56 10.04 16.95
CA LYS A 3 -22.49 8.90 16.02
C LYS A 3 -21.61 9.21 14.79
N GLU A 4 -21.84 10.35 14.13
CA GLU A 4 -21.03 10.80 12.98
C GLU A 4 -19.55 10.96 13.33
N MET A 5 -19.23 11.43 14.54
CA MET A 5 -17.84 11.53 15.01
C MET A 5 -17.19 10.15 15.20
N ILE A 6 -17.94 9.14 15.66
CA ILE A 6 -17.45 7.76 15.76
C ILE A 6 -17.23 7.19 14.36
N ASP A 7 -18.19 7.37 13.46
CA ASP A 7 -18.09 6.89 12.08
C ASP A 7 -16.86 7.50 11.35
N ILE A 8 -16.62 8.81 11.51
CA ILE A 8 -15.42 9.50 10.99
C ILE A 8 -14.14 8.92 11.59
N SER A 9 -14.11 8.68 12.91
CA SER A 9 -12.94 8.11 13.58
C SER A 9 -12.61 6.71 13.05
N ASP A 10 -13.62 5.88 12.82
CA ASP A 10 -13.45 4.53 12.28
C ASP A 10 -12.92 4.55 10.84
N PHE A 11 -13.40 5.48 10.01
CA PHE A 11 -12.87 5.71 8.66
C PHE A 11 -11.39 6.09 8.67
N VAL A 12 -11.00 7.03 9.53
CA VAL A 12 -9.60 7.45 9.66
C VAL A 12 -8.72 6.29 10.11
N LEU A 13 -9.16 5.50 11.10
CA LEU A 13 -8.41 4.34 11.58
C LEU A 13 -8.24 3.29 10.46
N ALA A 14 -9.28 3.02 9.67
CA ALA A 14 -9.20 2.08 8.57
C ALA A 14 -8.17 2.52 7.50
N ILE A 15 -8.14 3.81 7.17
CA ILE A 15 -7.16 4.39 6.22
C ILE A 15 -5.73 4.29 6.78
N GLN A 16 -5.54 4.57 8.08
CA GLN A 16 -4.23 4.43 8.73
C GLN A 16 -3.73 2.98 8.66
N ILE A 17 -4.58 2.00 8.96
CA ILE A 17 -4.21 0.58 8.88
C ILE A 17 -3.81 0.19 7.46
N LEU A 18 -4.55 0.63 6.43
CA LEU A 18 -4.18 0.39 5.03
C LEU A 18 -2.85 1.03 4.67
N THR A 19 -2.63 2.28 5.09
CA THR A 19 -1.38 3.00 4.82
C THR A 19 -0.17 2.29 5.43
N GLU A 20 -0.27 1.77 6.66
CA GLU A 20 0.83 1.00 7.26
C GLU A 20 1.07 -0.33 6.52
N ARG A 21 0.01 -1.01 6.06
CA ARG A 21 0.15 -2.23 5.25
C ARG A 21 0.87 -1.95 3.92
N ILE A 22 0.52 -0.85 3.25
CA ILE A 22 1.19 -0.40 2.03
C ILE A 22 2.68 -0.16 2.30
N ARG A 23 3.02 0.55 3.39
CA ARG A 23 4.43 0.79 3.75
C ARG A 23 5.20 -0.50 3.98
N VAL A 24 4.66 -1.42 4.78
CA VAL A 24 5.31 -2.70 5.06
C VAL A 24 5.58 -3.49 3.76
N LEU A 25 4.60 -3.53 2.86
CA LEU A 25 4.75 -4.25 1.60
C LEU A 25 5.73 -3.56 0.63
N ALA A 26 5.75 -2.22 0.62
CA ALA A 26 6.70 -1.45 -0.17
C ALA A 26 8.15 -1.62 0.31
N ASP A 27 8.36 -1.65 1.63
CA ASP A 27 9.68 -1.90 2.23
C ASP A 27 10.16 -3.32 1.92
N ASP A 28 9.27 -4.30 2.02
CA ASP A 28 9.53 -5.70 1.67
C ASP A 28 9.91 -5.86 0.19
N LEU A 29 9.18 -5.21 -0.74
CA LEU A 29 9.55 -5.14 -2.16
C LEU A 29 10.92 -4.49 -2.39
N THR A 30 11.22 -3.44 -1.65
CA THR A 30 12.49 -2.72 -1.73
C THR A 30 13.63 -3.62 -1.28
N GLN A 31 13.50 -4.30 -0.13
CA GLN A 31 14.53 -5.19 0.38
C GLN A 31 14.71 -6.44 -0.49
N ASP A 32 13.59 -7.08 -0.87
CA ASP A 32 13.64 -8.39 -1.52
C ASP A 32 13.92 -8.32 -3.01
N TYR A 33 13.59 -7.23 -3.70
CA TYR A 33 13.70 -7.16 -5.16
C TYR A 33 14.47 -5.95 -5.65
N PHE A 34 14.01 -4.73 -5.34
CA PHE A 34 14.59 -3.51 -5.93
C PHE A 34 15.96 -3.12 -5.37
N GLY A 35 16.24 -3.48 -4.11
CA GLY A 35 17.47 -3.16 -3.39
C GLY A 35 18.60 -4.17 -3.61
N ARG A 36 18.46 -5.09 -4.56
CA ARG A 36 19.50 -6.08 -4.85
C ARG A 36 20.68 -5.45 -5.59
N ASP A 37 21.87 -5.67 -5.07
CA ASP A 37 23.10 -5.25 -5.74
C ASP A 37 23.38 -6.07 -7.01
N LEU A 38 23.73 -5.35 -8.08
CA LEU A 38 24.19 -5.89 -9.35
C LEU A 38 25.65 -5.48 -9.58
N ASN A 39 26.59 -6.37 -9.27
CA ASN A 39 28.02 -6.09 -9.33
C ASN A 39 28.67 -6.45 -10.68
N GLY A 40 27.86 -6.77 -11.70
CA GLY A 40 28.35 -7.09 -13.03
C GLY A 40 27.42 -8.01 -13.83
N LYS A 41 27.91 -8.49 -14.98
CA LYS A 41 27.14 -9.36 -15.88
C LYS A 41 26.70 -10.67 -15.22
N ASP A 42 27.51 -11.19 -14.30
CA ASP A 42 27.23 -12.43 -13.58
C ASP A 42 26.06 -12.29 -12.60
N ASP A 43 25.65 -11.06 -12.25
CA ASP A 43 24.53 -10.80 -11.34
C ASP A 43 23.20 -10.58 -12.07
N LEU A 44 23.17 -10.58 -13.42
CA LEU A 44 21.94 -10.31 -14.19
C LEU A 44 20.82 -11.31 -13.91
N TRP A 45 21.12 -12.52 -13.45
CA TRP A 45 20.10 -13.50 -13.05
C TRP A 45 19.25 -13.00 -11.86
N LYS A 46 19.79 -12.12 -11.00
CA LYS A 46 19.09 -11.54 -9.86
C LYS A 46 17.89 -10.69 -10.28
N VAL A 47 17.91 -10.11 -11.49
CA VAL A 47 16.79 -9.35 -12.07
C VAL A 47 15.59 -10.26 -12.35
N LYS A 48 15.86 -11.47 -12.85
CA LYS A 48 14.79 -12.46 -13.13
C LYS A 48 14.31 -13.14 -11.86
N CYS A 49 15.21 -13.40 -10.91
CA CYS A 49 14.88 -14.03 -9.64
C CYS A 49 13.88 -13.17 -8.86
N GLY A 50 12.77 -13.74 -8.40
CA GLY A 50 11.78 -13.00 -7.62
C GLY A 50 10.90 -12.02 -8.40
N TYR A 51 11.13 -11.80 -9.71
CA TYR A 51 10.33 -10.88 -10.53
C TYR A 51 8.82 -11.17 -10.44
N HIS A 52 8.44 -12.45 -10.54
CA HIS A 52 7.04 -12.84 -10.46
C HIS A 52 6.42 -12.53 -9.08
N SER A 53 7.16 -12.81 -8.00
CA SER A 53 6.69 -12.49 -6.65
C SER A 53 6.60 -10.98 -6.42
N ALA A 54 7.58 -10.22 -6.91
CA ALA A 54 7.56 -8.76 -6.86
C ALA A 54 6.38 -8.18 -7.66
N GLY A 55 6.06 -8.77 -8.82
CA GLY A 55 4.88 -8.42 -9.60
C GLY A 55 3.59 -8.59 -8.79
N ILE A 56 3.38 -9.77 -8.18
CA ILE A 56 2.20 -10.03 -7.33
C ILE A 56 2.13 -9.05 -6.16
N LYS A 57 3.25 -8.82 -5.45
CA LYS A 57 3.29 -7.86 -4.33
C LYS A 57 2.95 -6.43 -4.81
N THR A 58 3.38 -6.06 -6.01
CA THR A 58 3.07 -4.75 -6.61
C THR A 58 1.59 -4.62 -6.96
N GLU A 59 0.97 -5.67 -7.52
CA GLU A 59 -0.48 -5.70 -7.80
C GLU A 59 -1.31 -5.57 -6.51
N ILE A 60 -0.89 -6.25 -5.44
CA ILE A 60 -1.52 -6.12 -4.12
C ILE A 60 -1.38 -4.69 -3.57
N LEU A 61 -0.19 -4.10 -3.70
CA LEU A 61 0.07 -2.73 -3.27
C LEU A 61 -0.84 -1.73 -4.00
N ASP A 62 -0.96 -1.86 -5.32
CA ASP A 62 -1.82 -1.00 -6.14
C ASP A 62 -3.28 -1.09 -5.71
N ALA A 63 -3.79 -2.32 -5.49
CA ALA A 63 -5.14 -2.54 -4.99
C ALA A 63 -5.37 -1.89 -3.61
N MET A 64 -4.38 -1.95 -2.70
CA MET A 64 -4.48 -1.30 -1.39
C MET A 64 -4.48 0.23 -1.49
N VAL A 65 -3.70 0.81 -2.42
CA VAL A 65 -3.69 2.25 -2.67
C VAL A 65 -5.05 2.71 -3.17
N VAL A 66 -5.62 2.00 -4.16
CA VAL A 66 -6.96 2.27 -4.67
C VAL A 66 -8.00 2.20 -3.55
N GLU A 67 -7.95 1.17 -2.68
CA GLU A 67 -8.88 1.07 -1.54
C GLU A 67 -8.73 2.25 -0.57
N ALA A 68 -7.50 2.69 -0.29
CA ALA A 68 -7.24 3.84 0.57
C ALA A 68 -7.82 5.14 -0.01
N ASP A 69 -7.65 5.36 -1.32
CA ASP A 69 -8.21 6.51 -2.04
C ASP A 69 -9.74 6.51 -2.03
N GLU A 70 -10.36 5.34 -2.24
CA GLU A 70 -11.82 5.19 -2.15
C GLU A 70 -12.34 5.53 -0.75
N LYS A 71 -11.67 5.06 0.31
CA LYS A 71 -12.04 5.39 1.69
C LYS A 71 -11.84 6.87 2.00
N LEU A 72 -10.79 7.50 1.49
CA LEU A 72 -10.57 8.94 1.62
C LEU A 72 -11.69 9.74 0.94
N ALA A 73 -12.13 9.33 -0.25
CA ALA A 73 -13.25 9.96 -0.94
C ALA A 73 -14.56 9.82 -0.14
N GLN A 74 -14.84 8.63 0.43
CA GLN A 74 -16.01 8.41 1.29
C GLN A 74 -15.97 9.26 2.56
N LEU A 75 -14.80 9.39 3.18
CA LEU A 75 -14.59 10.26 4.34
C LEU A 75 -14.86 11.73 3.97
N GLN A 76 -14.35 12.19 2.82
CA GLN A 76 -14.57 13.56 2.35
C GLN A 76 -16.07 13.84 2.12
N GLU A 77 -16.81 12.90 1.53
CA GLU A 77 -18.25 13.04 1.34
C GLU A 77 -19.01 13.02 2.68
N SER A 78 -18.57 12.23 3.64
CA SER A 78 -19.17 12.18 4.99
C SER A 78 -18.97 13.50 5.73
N LEU A 79 -17.79 14.11 5.61
CA LEU A 79 -17.47 15.42 6.20
C LEU A 79 -18.27 16.58 5.57
N LYS A 80 -18.65 16.49 4.30
CA LYS A 80 -19.52 17.49 3.66
C LYS A 80 -20.98 17.42 4.12
N ARG A 81 -21.40 16.28 4.68
CA ARG A 81 -22.78 16.00 5.11
C ARG A 81 -23.00 16.14 6.62
N ALA A 82 -21.92 16.12 7.41
CA ALA A 82 -21.90 16.31 8.85
C ALA A 82 -21.98 17.81 9.23
#